data_AF-A0A7G8ZWZ6-F1
#
_entry.id   AF-A0A7G8ZWZ6-F1
#
_cell.length_a   1.000
_cell.length_b   1.000
_cell.length_c   1.000
_cell.angle_alpha   90.00
_cell.angle_beta   90.00
_cell.angle_gamma   90.00
#
_symmetry.space_group_name_H-M   'P 1'
#
loop_
_entity.id
_entity.type
_entity.pdbx_description
1 polymer ?
#
loop_
_entity_poly.entity_id
_entity_poly.type
_entity_poly.pdbx_seq_one_letter_code
_entity_poly.pdbx_strand_id
1 'polypeptide(L)'
;NLGTQTLMDWVAKTMKPKKVVAINTHFHLDGTGGNEIYKKMGAETWSSDLTKQLRLEENKKDRIKAAEFYKNEDLKRRILSSHPVPADNV
;
A
#
# COMPACT_ATOMS: atom_id res chain seq x y z
N ASN A 1 5.37 4.01 -4.09
CA ASN A 1 5.66 4.52 -2.73
C ASN A 1 7.17 4.58 -2.52
N LEU A 2 7.79 5.77 -2.39
CA LEU A 2 9.25 5.88 -2.23
C LEU A 2 9.74 5.31 -0.88
N GLY A 3 9.00 5.54 0.21
CA GLY A 3 9.37 5.04 1.54
C GLY A 3 9.41 3.52 1.60
N THR A 4 8.41 2.84 1.02
CA THR A 4 8.41 1.37 0.96
C THR A 4 9.55 0.82 0.08
N GLN A 5 9.90 1.51 -1.02
CA GLN A 5 11.03 1.10 -1.86
C GLN A 5 12.33 1.17 -1.06
N THR A 6 12.59 2.29 -0.37
CA THR A 6 13.76 2.46 0.50
C THR A 6 13.83 1.38 1.59
N LEU A 7 12.70 1.04 2.21
CA LEU A 7 12.62 -0.05 3.19
C LEU A 7 13.04 -1.38 2.57
N MET A 8 12.46 -1.74 1.44
CA MET A 8 12.74 -3.03 0.79
C MET A 8 14.16 -3.12 0.26
N ASP A 9 14.74 -2.03 -0.25
CA ASP A 9 16.14 -1.97 -0.67
C ASP A 9 17.07 -2.16 0.53
N TRP A 10 16.75 -1.55 1.68
CA TRP A 10 17.49 -1.76 2.92
C TRP A 10 17.41 -3.21 3.40
N VAL A 11 16.20 -3.80 3.41
CA VAL A 11 16.00 -5.22 3.77
C VAL A 11 16.81 -6.14 2.85
N ALA A 12 16.78 -5.91 1.54
CA ALA A 12 17.55 -6.70 0.57
C ALA A 12 19.06 -6.60 0.83
N LYS A 13 19.56 -5.39 1.11
CA LYS A 13 20.97 -5.12 1.37
C LYS A 13 21.47 -5.73 2.68
N THR A 14 20.70 -5.62 3.76
CA THR A 14 21.16 -5.95 5.11
C THR A 14 20.81 -7.36 5.57
N MET A 15 19.64 -7.87 5.16
CA MET A 15 19.14 -9.18 5.63
C MET A 15 19.33 -10.28 4.59
N LYS A 16 19.41 -9.95 3.31
CA LYS A 16 19.52 -10.91 2.18
C LYS A 16 18.49 -12.04 2.30
N PRO A 17 17.19 -11.72 2.44
CA PRO A 17 16.18 -12.72 2.73
C PRO A 17 16.01 -13.69 1.57
N LYS A 18 15.80 -14.99 1.88
CA LYS A 18 15.40 -15.99 0.87
C LYS A 18 13.99 -15.73 0.33
N LYS A 19 13.13 -15.15 1.18
CA LYS A 19 11.73 -14.83 0.91
C LYS A 19 11.29 -13.71 1.85
N VAL A 20 10.44 -12.82 1.36
CA VAL A 20 9.81 -11.76 2.17
C VAL A 20 8.30 -12.02 2.21
N VAL A 21 7.72 -11.91 3.40
CA VAL A 21 6.28 -11.98 3.63
C VAL A 21 5.86 -10.69 4.34
N ALA A 22 4.95 -9.92 3.75
CA ALA A 22 4.43 -8.68 4.29
C ALA A 22 2.96 -8.88 4.72
N ILE A 23 2.67 -8.60 5.99
CA ILE A 23 1.35 -8.83 6.59
C ILE A 23 0.70 -7.47 6.85
N ASN A 24 -0.43 -7.17 6.21
CA ASN A 24 -1.18 -5.95 6.48
C ASN A 24 -1.92 -6.09 7.82
N THR A 25 -1.76 -5.10 8.69
CA THR A 25 -2.40 -5.08 10.00
C THR A 25 -3.85 -4.59 9.95
N HIS A 26 -4.17 -3.72 8.99
CA HIS A 26 -5.50 -3.16 8.72
C HIS A 26 -5.51 -2.46 7.35
N PHE A 27 -6.64 -1.84 6.96
CA PHE A 27 -6.89 -1.37 5.58
C PHE A 27 -6.34 0.02 5.22
N HIS A 28 -5.93 0.83 6.20
CA HIS A 28 -5.38 2.16 5.93
C HIS A 28 -4.01 2.10 5.23
N LEU A 29 -3.48 3.24 4.82
CA LEU A 29 -2.23 3.33 4.04
C LEU A 29 -0.98 2.93 4.82
N ASP A 30 -0.95 3.07 6.14
CA ASP A 30 0.11 2.58 7.01
C ASP A 30 0.06 1.05 7.22
N GLY A 31 -1.03 0.39 6.79
CA GLY A 31 -1.10 -1.06 6.62
C GLY A 31 -0.89 -1.52 5.17
N THR A 32 -1.51 -0.87 4.20
CA THR A 32 -1.65 -1.34 2.80
C THR A 32 -0.87 -0.52 1.77
N GLY A 33 -0.39 0.67 2.12
CA GLY A 33 0.23 1.62 1.18
C GLY A 33 1.59 1.18 0.64
N GLY A 34 2.13 0.08 1.16
CA GLY A 34 3.34 -0.57 0.65
C GLY A 34 3.08 -1.71 -0.35
N ASN A 35 1.85 -2.20 -0.47
CA ASN A 35 1.55 -3.44 -1.20
C ASN A 35 2.01 -3.44 -2.66
N GLU A 36 1.87 -2.32 -3.38
CA GLU A 36 2.37 -2.20 -4.75
C GLU A 36 3.86 -2.50 -4.86
N ILE A 37 4.66 -1.95 -3.93
CA ILE A 37 6.11 -2.13 -3.94
C ILE A 37 6.49 -3.51 -3.42
N TYR A 38 5.82 -4.00 -2.38
CA TYR A 38 6.02 -5.38 -1.90
C TYR A 38 5.83 -6.39 -3.03
N LYS A 39 4.74 -6.28 -3.80
CA LYS A 39 4.49 -7.14 -4.96
C LYS A 39 5.54 -7.00 -6.05
N LYS A 40 5.87 -5.75 -6.43
CA LYS A 40 6.90 -5.47 -7.45
C LYS A 40 8.26 -6.10 -7.09
N MET A 41 8.57 -6.19 -5.81
CA MET A 41 9.83 -6.75 -5.30
C MET A 41 9.75 -8.24 -4.93
N GLY A 42 8.65 -8.92 -5.27
CA GLY A 42 8.50 -10.35 -5.05
C GLY A 42 8.21 -10.76 -3.61
N ALA A 43 7.77 -9.82 -2.77
CA ALA A 43 7.26 -10.16 -1.44
C ALA A 43 5.84 -10.73 -1.54
N GLU A 44 5.55 -11.73 -0.73
CA GLU A 44 4.21 -12.30 -0.60
C GLU A 44 3.39 -11.44 0.35
N THR A 45 2.25 -10.94 -0.10
CA THR A 45 1.39 -10.03 0.69
C THR A 45 0.19 -10.77 1.26
N TRP A 46 -0.05 -10.59 2.56
CA TRP A 46 -1.15 -11.21 3.31
C TRP A 46 -1.96 -10.18 4.08
N SER A 47 -3.24 -10.45 4.29
CA SER A 47 -4.14 -9.63 5.11
C SER A 47 -5.35 -10.46 5.50
N SER A 48 -6.12 -10.09 6.53
CA SER A 48 -7.44 -10.71 6.71
C SER A 48 -8.39 -10.44 5.54
N ASP A 49 -9.37 -11.31 5.32
CA ASP A 49 -10.47 -11.11 4.36
C ASP A 49 -11.10 -9.72 4.50
N LEU A 50 -11.38 -9.32 5.75
CA LEU A 50 -11.97 -8.02 6.08
C LEU A 50 -11.07 -6.86 5.68
N THR A 51 -9.76 -6.96 5.87
CA THR A 51 -8.81 -5.91 5.45
C THR A 51 -8.79 -5.75 3.94
N LYS A 52 -8.81 -6.87 3.20
CA LYS A 52 -8.89 -6.87 1.74
C LYS A 52 -10.19 -6.23 1.24
N GLN A 53 -11.32 -6.60 1.83
CA GLN A 53 -12.62 -6.03 1.50
C GLN A 53 -12.65 -4.51 1.76
N LEU A 54 -12.30 -4.06 2.96
CA LEU A 54 -12.30 -2.63 3.32
C LEU A 54 -11.33 -1.83 2.45
N ARG A 55 -10.17 -2.39 2.07
CA ARG A 55 -9.25 -1.71 1.15
C ARG A 55 -9.89 -1.50 -0.22
N LEU A 56 -10.67 -2.45 -0.73
CA LEU A 56 -11.34 -2.33 -2.03
C LEU A 56 -12.52 -1.35 -1.99
N GLU A 57 -13.30 -1.37 -0.90
CA GLU A 57 -14.49 -0.53 -0.73
C GLU A 57 -14.15 0.92 -0.37
N GLU A 58 -13.29 1.12 0.63
CA GLU A 58 -13.08 2.44 1.25
C GLU A 58 -12.15 3.33 0.40
N ASN A 59 -11.33 2.75 -0.49
CA ASN A 59 -10.42 3.56 -1.31
C ASN A 59 -11.14 4.51 -2.27
N LYS A 60 -12.38 4.21 -2.65
CA LYS A 60 -13.17 5.12 -3.48
C LYS A 60 -13.62 6.35 -2.69
N LYS A 61 -14.04 6.16 -1.44
CA LYS A 61 -14.58 7.24 -0.59
C LYS A 61 -13.46 8.12 -0.03
N ASP A 62 -12.42 7.51 0.50
CA ASP A 62 -11.32 8.23 1.15
C ASP A 62 -10.51 9.08 0.18
N ARG A 63 -10.26 8.60 -1.04
CA ARG A 63 -9.49 9.37 -2.03
C ARG A 63 -10.18 10.66 -2.45
N ILE A 64 -11.49 10.64 -2.65
CA ILE A 64 -12.26 11.83 -3.03
C ILE A 64 -12.24 12.82 -1.87
N LYS A 65 -12.58 12.37 -0.65
CA LYS A 65 -12.56 13.21 0.56
C LYS A 65 -11.16 13.80 0.84
N ALA A 66 -10.11 12.99 0.70
CA ALA A 66 -8.74 13.45 0.88
C ALA A 66 -8.35 14.49 -0.18
N ALA A 67 -8.72 14.30 -1.45
CA ALA A 67 -8.46 15.28 -2.50
C ALA A 67 -9.20 16.61 -2.27
N GLU A 68 -10.42 16.58 -1.71
CA GLU A 68 -11.16 17.80 -1.35
C GLU A 68 -10.50 18.57 -0.20
N PHE A 69 -9.85 17.87 0.74
CA PHE A 69 -9.19 18.48 1.89
C PHE A 69 -7.94 19.29 1.53
N TYR A 70 -7.12 18.82 0.59
CA TYR A 70 -5.86 19.47 0.26
C TYR A 70 -6.04 20.60 -0.75
N LYS A 71 -5.41 21.75 -0.54
CA LYS A 71 -5.44 22.89 -1.50
C LYS A 71 -4.47 22.75 -2.68
N ASN A 72 -3.47 21.87 -2.57
CA ASN A 72 -2.42 21.71 -3.58
C ASN A 72 -2.93 20.85 -4.76
N GLU A 73 -3.02 21.42 -5.95
CA GLU A 73 -3.58 20.76 -7.14
C GLU A 73 -2.76 19.54 -7.62
N ASP A 74 -1.44 19.57 -7.51
CA ASP A 74 -0.60 18.42 -7.87
C ASP A 74 -0.82 17.25 -6.91
N LEU A 75 -0.96 17.54 -5.61
CA LEU A 75 -1.29 16.55 -4.60
C LEU A 75 -2.69 15.96 -4.84
N LYS A 76 -3.69 16.80 -5.15
CA LYS A 76 -5.02 16.33 -5.53
C LYS A 76 -4.97 15.36 -6.70
N ARG A 77 -4.28 15.73 -7.79
CA ARG A 77 -4.11 14.86 -8.97
C ARG A 77 -3.47 13.53 -8.61
N ARG A 78 -2.45 13.53 -7.75
CA ARG A 78 -1.78 12.30 -7.28
C ARG A 78 -2.69 11.42 -6.41
N ILE A 79 -3.50 12.01 -5.53
CA ILE A 79 -4.48 11.27 -4.72
C ILE A 79 -5.55 10.65 -5.64
N LEU A 80 -6.05 11.45 -6.59
CA LEU A 80 -7.06 11.01 -7.56
C LEU A 80 -6.54 10.03 -8.60
N SER A 81 -5.23 9.91 -8.84
CA SER A 81 -4.65 8.90 -9.73
C SER A 81 -4.18 7.63 -9.00
N SER A 82 -4.10 7.65 -7.67
CA SER A 82 -3.74 6.46 -6.89
C SER A 82 -4.77 5.34 -7.06
N HIS A 83 -4.38 4.08 -6.89
CA HIS A 83 -5.31 2.94 -6.99
C HIS A 83 -5.12 1.98 -5.82
N PRO A 84 -6.19 1.28 -5.36
CA PRO A 84 -6.04 0.26 -4.32
C PRO A 84 -5.18 -0.88 -4.82
N VAL A 85 -4.20 -1.26 -3.99
CA VAL A 85 -3.48 -2.52 -4.15
C VAL A 85 -3.73 -3.37 -2.89
N PRO A 86 -4.71 -4.30 -2.91
CA PRO A 86 -4.94 -5.21 -1.79
C PRO A 86 -3.80 -6.25 -1.69
N ALA A 87 -3.75 -6.99 -0.57
CA ALA A 87 -2.91 -8.18 -0.47
C ALA A 87 -3.34 -9.27 -1.47
N ASP A 88 -2.40 -10.09 -1.92
CA ASP A 88 -2.67 -11.23 -2.81
C ASP A 88 -3.39 -12.35 -2.06
N ASN A 89 -2.94 -12.64 -0.84
CA ASN A 89 -3.42 -13.75 -0.02
C ASN A 89 -4.25 -13.29 1.18
N VAL A 90 -5.05 -14.21 1.69
CA VAL A 90 -5.89 -14.07 2.90
C VAL A 90 -5.64 -15.20 3.87
#